data_AF-A0A2S8JAS8-F1
#
_entry.id   AF-A0A2S8JAS8-F1
#
_cell.length_a   1.000
_cell.length_b   1.000
_cell.length_c   1.000
_cell.angle_alpha   90.00
_cell.angle_beta   90.00
_cell.angle_gamma   90.00
#
_symmetry.space_group_name_H-M   'P 1'
#
loop_
_entity.id
_entity.type
_entity.pdbx_description
1 polymer ?
#
loop_
_entity_poly.entity_id
_entity_poly.type
_entity_poly.pdbx_seq_one_letter_code
_entity_poly.pdbx_strand_id
1 'polypeptide(L)'
;MASEEDVEGFRASTAALVILAQQHLAEFFGGVDLSSPAAPQLITDFYVPFTQEYGRAAASLGADYFDTLRSQSSARGAFEAIVADPISSDHVANIVKKETAIPLKEQQSASPTHTPTTREPAQAASRVTEQSRATVTDSGAAQSSAEPRSRVTVTDTGSGTTRSGGSNVQVTDAGKNPARSPRSRVTVNDASPKRLNDEAQRLIMRPARETIVRSVAKDPAKAKWARIPSGPTTCAFCLVMASRGAVYRTEKTAGGGDEMNRYHLLCDCTATPFWRGDPYPESYNPDALYALYTKARKASGSANLTVGEGSTSILSTLRKQQGIR
;
A
#
# COMPACT_ATOMS: atom_id res chain seq x y z
N MET A 1 0.51 5.13 20.38
CA MET A 1 -0.70 5.85 19.92
C MET A 1 -0.58 6.04 18.42
N ALA A 2 -1.65 5.95 17.65
CA ALA A 2 -1.57 6.13 16.18
C ALA A 2 -1.41 7.61 15.82
N SER A 3 -0.18 8.03 15.49
CA SER A 3 0.06 9.36 14.92
C SER A 3 -0.23 9.38 13.42
N GLU A 4 -0.36 10.59 12.85
CA GLU A 4 -0.49 10.76 11.38
C GLU A 4 0.74 10.18 10.65
N GLU A 5 1.93 10.36 11.22
CA GLU A 5 3.19 9.89 10.66
C GLU A 5 3.26 8.37 10.63
N ASP A 6 2.87 7.68 11.72
CA ASP A 6 2.91 6.22 11.75
C ASP A 6 1.93 5.61 10.74
N VAL A 7 0.71 6.17 10.66
CA VAL A 7 -0.33 5.70 9.74
C VAL A 7 0.11 5.91 8.28
N GLU A 8 0.66 7.08 7.96
CA GLU A 8 1.12 7.38 6.61
C GLU A 8 2.41 6.62 6.25
N GLY A 9 3.32 6.42 7.21
CA GLY A 9 4.52 5.59 7.04
C GLY A 9 4.19 4.12 6.72
N PHE A 10 3.22 3.54 7.43
CA PHE A 10 2.72 2.20 7.12
C PHE A 10 2.06 2.12 5.75
N ARG A 11 1.28 3.14 5.36
CA ARG A 11 0.67 3.24 4.03
C ARG A 11 1.72 3.35 2.92
N ALA A 12 2.70 4.22 3.08
CA ALA A 12 3.78 4.38 2.12
C ALA A 12 4.56 3.08 1.94
N SER A 13 4.88 2.39 3.04
CA SER A 13 5.60 1.11 3.01
C SER A 13 4.81 0.01 2.30
N THR A 14 3.51 -0.11 2.62
CA THR A 14 2.65 -1.12 1.99
C THR A 14 2.33 -0.79 0.53
N ALA A 15 2.19 0.49 0.18
CA ALA A 15 2.06 0.92 -1.21
C ALA A 15 3.32 0.62 -2.03
N ALA A 16 4.51 0.88 -1.48
CA ALA A 16 5.77 0.54 -2.13
C ALA A 16 5.90 -0.97 -2.38
N LEU A 17 5.49 -1.80 -1.39
CA LEU A 17 5.47 -3.26 -1.54
C LEU A 17 4.53 -3.70 -2.67
N VAL A 18 3.33 -3.12 -2.76
CA VAL A 18 2.37 -3.41 -3.84
C VAL A 18 2.93 -2.99 -5.20
N ILE A 19 3.55 -1.81 -5.31
CA ILE A 19 4.16 -1.34 -6.56
C ILE A 19 5.25 -2.33 -7.02
N LEU A 20 6.12 -2.75 -6.11
CA LEU A 20 7.16 -3.74 -6.43
C LEU A 20 6.56 -5.07 -6.90
N ALA A 21 5.51 -5.55 -6.22
CA ALA A 21 4.83 -6.77 -6.61
C ALA A 21 4.17 -6.67 -8.00
N GLN A 22 3.54 -5.52 -8.30
CA GLN A 22 2.93 -5.28 -9.62
C GLN A 22 3.96 -5.22 -10.74
N GLN A 23 5.17 -4.68 -10.47
CA GLN A 23 6.27 -4.69 -11.42
C GLN A 23 6.73 -6.13 -11.74
N HIS A 24 6.94 -6.95 -10.71
CA HIS A 24 7.32 -8.35 -10.87
C HIS A 24 6.22 -9.17 -11.60
N LEU A 25 4.95 -8.89 -11.29
CA LEU A 25 3.81 -9.50 -11.98
C LEU A 25 3.78 -9.12 -13.47
N ALA A 26 4.01 -7.84 -13.79
CA ALA A 26 4.04 -7.36 -15.17
C ALA A 26 5.22 -7.95 -15.96
N GLU A 27 6.39 -8.12 -15.34
CA GLU A 27 7.55 -8.78 -15.94
C GLU A 27 7.24 -10.25 -16.28
N PHE A 28 6.65 -10.99 -15.34
CA PHE A 28 6.21 -12.36 -15.59
C PHE A 28 5.25 -12.44 -16.78
N PHE A 29 4.21 -11.61 -16.80
CA PHE A 29 3.23 -11.62 -17.89
C PHE A 29 3.80 -11.16 -19.23
N GLY A 30 4.88 -10.37 -19.24
CA GLY A 30 5.59 -10.01 -20.47
C GLY A 30 6.20 -11.22 -21.20
N GLY A 31 6.45 -12.33 -20.49
CA GLY A 31 7.01 -13.56 -21.04
C GLY A 31 6.01 -14.70 -21.30
N VAL A 32 4.73 -14.53 -20.93
CA VAL A 32 3.73 -15.60 -21.00
C VAL A 32 2.89 -15.49 -22.26
N ASP A 33 2.83 -16.56 -23.07
CA ASP A 33 1.82 -16.69 -24.12
C ASP A 33 0.47 -17.06 -23.51
N LEU A 34 -0.38 -16.05 -23.31
CA LEU A 34 -1.73 -16.21 -22.74
C LEU A 34 -2.70 -16.99 -23.64
N SER A 35 -2.36 -17.26 -24.90
CA SER A 35 -3.17 -18.10 -25.78
C SER A 35 -2.84 -19.58 -25.67
N SER A 36 -1.73 -19.92 -25.01
CA SER A 36 -1.32 -21.30 -24.80
C SER A 36 -2.27 -22.04 -23.85
N PRO A 37 -2.64 -23.30 -24.13
CA PRO A 37 -3.40 -24.12 -23.19
C PRO A 37 -2.64 -24.38 -21.88
N ALA A 38 -1.32 -24.18 -21.84
CA ALA A 38 -0.51 -24.28 -20.63
C ALA A 38 -0.55 -23.03 -19.74
N ALA A 39 -1.05 -21.89 -20.25
CA ALA A 39 -1.01 -20.61 -19.55
C ALA A 39 -1.65 -20.65 -18.14
N PRO A 40 -2.84 -21.26 -17.91
CA PRO A 40 -3.43 -21.30 -16.58
C PRO A 40 -2.55 -21.98 -15.52
N GLN A 41 -1.86 -23.06 -15.90
CA GLN A 41 -0.97 -23.77 -14.98
C GLN A 41 0.29 -22.95 -14.70
N LEU A 42 0.92 -22.39 -15.74
CA LEU A 42 2.09 -21.51 -15.58
C LEU A 42 1.79 -20.31 -14.69
N ILE A 43 0.62 -19.68 -14.87
CA ILE A 43 0.17 -18.58 -14.00
C ILE A 43 0.00 -19.08 -12.57
N THR A 44 -0.64 -20.23 -12.36
CA THR A 44 -0.83 -20.79 -11.01
C THR A 44 0.51 -21.06 -10.31
N ASP A 45 1.45 -21.70 -11.01
CA ASP A 45 2.77 -22.07 -10.49
C ASP A 45 3.61 -20.84 -10.09
N PHE A 46 3.45 -19.72 -10.80
CA PHE A 46 4.06 -18.44 -10.44
C PHE A 46 3.31 -17.73 -9.30
N TYR A 47 1.99 -17.61 -9.44
CA TYR A 47 1.17 -16.70 -8.64
C TYR A 47 1.03 -17.17 -7.18
N VAL A 48 1.06 -18.48 -6.93
CA VAL A 48 1.05 -19.05 -5.57
C VAL A 48 2.28 -18.60 -4.76
N PRO A 49 3.53 -18.94 -5.13
CA PRO A 49 4.70 -18.50 -4.37
C PRO A 49 4.86 -16.97 -4.37
N PHE A 50 4.50 -16.30 -5.47
CA PHE A 50 4.49 -14.83 -5.54
C PHE A 50 3.61 -14.20 -4.44
N THR A 51 2.34 -14.60 -4.33
CA THR A 51 1.45 -14.04 -3.30
C THR A 51 1.87 -14.41 -1.88
N GLN A 52 2.52 -15.56 -1.70
CA GLN A 52 3.05 -15.97 -0.40
C GLN A 52 4.25 -15.12 0.01
N GLU A 53 5.18 -14.85 -0.90
CA GLU A 53 6.36 -14.04 -0.63
C GLU A 53 5.99 -12.60 -0.23
N TYR A 54 5.28 -11.90 -1.11
CA TYR A 54 4.84 -10.53 -0.83
C TYR A 54 3.84 -10.47 0.32
N GLY A 55 3.01 -11.51 0.51
CA GLY A 55 2.12 -11.64 1.66
C GLY A 55 2.87 -11.73 2.99
N ARG A 56 3.97 -12.48 3.07
CA ARG A 56 4.83 -12.52 4.28
C ARG A 56 5.45 -11.16 4.57
N ALA A 57 5.98 -10.49 3.54
CA ALA A 57 6.52 -9.15 3.69
C ALA A 57 5.46 -8.17 4.22
N ALA A 58 4.24 -8.22 3.68
CA ALA A 58 3.13 -7.42 4.15
C ALA A 58 2.74 -7.75 5.61
N ALA A 59 2.74 -9.03 6.00
CA ALA A 59 2.49 -9.47 7.37
C ALA A 59 3.52 -8.88 8.35
N SER A 60 4.80 -8.89 7.99
CA SER A 60 5.88 -8.26 8.77
C SER A 60 5.66 -6.76 8.94
N LEU A 61 5.33 -6.02 7.87
CA LEU A 61 4.99 -4.60 7.97
C LEU A 61 3.81 -4.35 8.91
N GLY A 62 2.81 -5.25 8.89
CA GLY A 62 1.66 -5.18 9.80
C GLY A 62 2.03 -5.44 11.26
N ALA A 63 3.00 -6.32 11.52
CA ALA A 63 3.54 -6.60 12.85
C ALA A 63 4.31 -5.38 13.39
N ASP A 64 5.25 -4.86 12.60
CA ASP A 64 6.05 -3.68 12.96
C ASP A 64 5.17 -2.48 13.27
N TYR A 65 4.13 -2.26 12.46
CA TYR A 65 3.15 -1.21 12.69
C TYR A 65 2.38 -1.40 14.00
N PHE A 66 1.89 -2.61 14.27
CA PHE A 66 1.20 -2.91 15.54
C PHE A 66 2.12 -2.68 16.75
N ASP A 67 3.35 -3.21 16.71
CA ASP A 67 4.29 -3.13 17.83
C ASP A 67 4.75 -1.68 18.07
N THR A 68 4.99 -0.92 17.00
CA THR A 68 5.29 0.51 17.07
C THR A 68 4.17 1.26 17.78
N LEU A 69 2.92 1.11 17.30
CA LEU A 69 1.79 1.83 17.88
C LEU A 69 1.51 1.43 19.33
N ARG A 70 1.73 0.16 19.65
CA ARG A 70 1.61 -0.37 21.00
C ARG A 70 2.66 0.24 21.93
N SER A 71 3.92 0.28 21.50
CA SER A 71 5.03 0.82 22.30
C SER A 71 4.84 2.30 22.65
N GLN A 72 4.22 3.06 21.75
CA GLN A 72 3.89 4.47 21.92
C GLN A 72 2.55 4.70 22.67
N SER A 73 1.84 3.65 23.07
CA SER A 73 0.54 3.76 23.75
C SER A 73 0.69 3.71 25.27
N SER A 74 -0.40 3.94 26.00
CA SER A 74 -0.42 3.72 27.46
C SER A 74 -0.62 2.25 27.86
N ALA A 75 -0.48 1.30 26.93
CA ALA A 75 -0.69 -0.11 27.19
C ALA A 75 0.34 -0.66 28.18
N ARG A 76 -0.13 -1.50 29.12
CA ARG A 76 0.74 -2.16 30.09
C ARG A 76 1.02 -3.61 29.67
N GLY A 77 2.18 -4.11 30.10
CA GLY A 77 2.62 -5.48 29.87
C GLY A 77 3.24 -5.69 28.49
N ALA A 78 4.20 -6.63 28.44
CA ALA A 78 4.80 -7.06 27.18
C ALA A 78 3.78 -7.83 26.33
N PHE A 79 3.75 -7.54 25.04
CA PHE A 79 3.00 -8.27 24.03
C PHE A 79 3.55 -7.85 22.67
N GLU A 80 3.81 -8.83 21.81
CA GLU A 80 4.29 -8.66 20.44
C GLU A 80 3.21 -9.09 19.45
N ALA A 81 3.26 -8.52 18.26
CA ALA A 81 2.35 -8.86 17.18
C ALA A 81 2.38 -10.36 16.85
N ILE A 82 1.21 -10.92 16.58
CA ILE A 82 1.05 -12.29 16.08
C ILE A 82 0.94 -12.23 14.57
N VAL A 83 2.07 -12.48 13.90
CA VAL A 83 2.18 -12.50 12.43
C VAL A 83 1.17 -13.50 11.85
N ALA A 84 0.40 -13.05 10.86
CA ALA A 84 -0.53 -13.90 10.14
C ALA A 84 0.20 -14.75 9.10
N ASP A 85 -0.31 -15.97 8.90
CA ASP A 85 0.17 -16.85 7.85
C ASP A 85 -0.21 -16.28 6.47
N PRO A 86 0.57 -16.61 5.42
CA PRO A 86 0.16 -16.31 4.05
C PRO A 86 -1.15 -16.99 3.68
N ILE A 87 -1.79 -16.48 2.63
CA ILE A 87 -3.00 -17.10 2.08
C ILE A 87 -2.67 -18.50 1.55
N SER A 88 -3.55 -19.46 1.83
CA SER A 88 -3.31 -20.85 1.46
C SER A 88 -3.17 -21.01 -0.05
N SER A 89 -2.27 -21.89 -0.47
CA SER A 89 -2.00 -22.19 -1.89
C SER A 89 -3.28 -22.55 -2.64
N ASP A 90 -4.15 -23.37 -2.03
CA ASP A 90 -5.42 -23.80 -2.64
C ASP A 90 -6.37 -22.62 -2.90
N HIS A 91 -6.43 -21.66 -1.98
CA HIS A 91 -7.28 -20.48 -2.15
C HIS A 91 -6.75 -19.63 -3.32
N VAL A 92 -5.43 -19.41 -3.38
CA VAL A 92 -4.80 -18.65 -4.45
C VAL A 92 -4.99 -19.34 -5.81
N ALA A 93 -4.77 -20.66 -5.89
CA ALA A 93 -4.98 -21.44 -7.10
C ALA A 93 -6.44 -21.40 -7.58
N ASN A 94 -7.41 -21.45 -6.66
CA ASN A 94 -8.83 -21.32 -6.99
C ASN A 94 -9.18 -19.93 -7.56
N ILE A 95 -8.55 -18.86 -7.05
CA ILE A 95 -8.69 -17.52 -7.63
C ILE A 95 -8.13 -17.51 -9.05
N VAL A 96 -6.88 -17.96 -9.23
CA VAL A 96 -6.25 -17.98 -10.57
C VAL A 96 -7.13 -18.74 -11.55
N LYS A 97 -7.59 -19.95 -11.19
CA LYS A 97 -8.51 -20.76 -12.01
C LYS A 97 -9.78 -19.99 -12.39
N LYS A 98 -10.39 -19.27 -11.45
CA LYS A 98 -11.59 -18.45 -11.71
C LYS A 98 -11.28 -17.28 -12.65
N GLU A 99 -10.14 -16.63 -12.46
CA GLU A 99 -9.74 -15.48 -13.25
C GLU A 99 -9.33 -15.87 -14.67
N THR A 100 -8.66 -17.01 -14.86
CA THR A 100 -8.24 -17.53 -16.17
C THR A 100 -9.34 -18.24 -16.95
N ALA A 101 -10.50 -18.49 -16.34
CA ALA A 101 -11.66 -19.11 -17.02
C ALA A 101 -12.35 -18.17 -18.02
N ILE A 102 -12.14 -16.86 -17.88
CA ILE A 102 -12.51 -15.86 -18.90
C ILE A 102 -11.32 -15.72 -19.86
N PRO A 103 -11.52 -15.60 -21.18
CA PRO A 103 -10.42 -15.42 -22.12
C PRO A 103 -9.47 -14.28 -21.67
N LEU A 104 -8.21 -14.61 -21.40
CA LEU A 104 -7.24 -13.68 -20.80
C LEU A 104 -7.01 -12.44 -21.69
N LYS A 105 -7.15 -12.57 -23.02
CA LYS A 105 -7.10 -11.46 -23.98
C LYS A 105 -8.26 -10.46 -23.82
N GLU A 106 -9.45 -10.91 -23.40
CA GLU A 106 -10.58 -10.04 -23.10
C GLU A 106 -10.35 -9.24 -21.81
N GLN A 107 -9.50 -9.72 -20.91
CA GLN A 107 -9.17 -9.05 -19.65
C GLN A 107 -8.12 -7.94 -19.79
N GLN A 108 -7.33 -7.94 -20.88
CA GLN A 108 -6.32 -6.92 -21.19
C GLN A 108 -6.90 -5.72 -21.96
N SER A 109 -8.05 -5.87 -22.62
CA SER A 109 -8.63 -4.87 -23.51
C SER A 109 -9.57 -3.86 -22.83
N ALA A 110 -9.79 -4.00 -21.51
CA ALA A 110 -10.72 -3.17 -20.73
C ALA A 110 -10.02 -2.09 -19.89
N SER A 111 -9.32 -1.15 -20.54
CA SER A 111 -8.88 0.11 -19.90
C SER A 111 -9.73 1.27 -20.44
N PRO A 112 -10.45 2.04 -19.58
CA PRO A 112 -11.17 3.22 -20.05
C PRO A 112 -10.17 4.31 -20.45
N THR A 113 -10.34 4.83 -21.66
CA THR A 113 -9.57 5.97 -22.18
C THR A 113 -9.82 7.19 -21.29
N HIS A 114 -8.92 7.47 -20.35
CA HIS A 114 -8.89 8.76 -19.68
C HIS A 114 -8.26 9.78 -20.63
N THR A 115 -9.10 10.44 -21.42
CA THR A 115 -8.75 11.69 -22.09
C THR A 115 -8.43 12.71 -20.98
N PRO A 116 -7.21 13.23 -20.87
CA PRO A 116 -6.93 14.29 -19.92
C PRO A 116 -7.60 15.56 -20.44
N THR A 117 -8.69 15.98 -19.80
CA THR A 117 -9.20 17.34 -19.96
C THR A 117 -8.13 18.29 -19.44
N THR A 118 -7.37 18.89 -20.35
CA THR A 118 -6.49 20.02 -20.05
C THR A 118 -7.35 21.20 -19.64
N ARG A 119 -7.35 21.50 -18.34
CA ARG A 119 -7.76 22.83 -17.86
C ARG A 119 -6.53 23.72 -17.88
N GLU A 120 -6.61 24.72 -18.74
CA GLU A 120 -5.62 25.76 -19.00
C GLU A 120 -5.18 26.49 -17.69
N PRO A 121 -3.88 26.58 -17.38
CA PRO A 121 -3.42 27.41 -16.27
C PRO A 121 -3.28 28.87 -16.72
N ALA A 122 -3.90 29.76 -15.94
CA ALA A 122 -3.79 31.20 -16.08
C ALA A 122 -2.33 31.67 -16.09
N GLN A 123 -2.00 32.52 -17.06
CA GLN A 123 -0.69 33.12 -17.26
C GLN A 123 -0.35 34.09 -16.12
N ALA A 124 0.75 33.83 -15.41
CA ALA A 124 1.48 34.84 -14.64
C ALA A 124 2.87 34.95 -15.25
N ALA A 125 3.12 36.11 -15.89
CA ALA A 125 4.37 36.45 -16.52
C ALA A 125 5.46 36.72 -15.47
N SER A 126 6.62 36.08 -15.61
CA SER A 126 7.87 36.53 -14.99
C SER A 126 8.95 36.60 -16.07
N ARG A 127 9.42 37.83 -16.30
CA ARG A 127 10.51 38.19 -17.21
C ARG A 127 11.81 37.52 -16.76
N VAL A 128 12.49 36.87 -17.71
CA VAL A 128 13.90 36.51 -17.60
C VAL A 128 14.70 37.71 -18.11
N THR A 129 15.65 38.17 -17.31
CA THR A 129 16.69 39.12 -17.74
C THR A 129 17.95 38.32 -18.02
N GLU A 130 18.45 38.49 -19.24
CA GLU A 130 19.60 37.80 -19.83
C GLU A 130 20.82 38.71 -19.74
N GLN A 131 21.92 38.23 -19.14
CA GLN A 131 23.32 38.71 -19.22
C GLN A 131 24.12 37.85 -18.23
N SER A 132 25.19 37.12 -18.56
CA SER A 132 26.30 37.47 -19.43
C SER A 132 27.06 36.22 -19.93
N ARG A 133 27.70 36.40 -21.07
CA ARG A 133 28.57 35.51 -21.85
C ARG A 133 30.03 35.61 -21.38
N ALA A 134 30.76 34.50 -21.32
CA ALA A 134 32.22 34.40 -21.61
C ALA A 134 32.65 32.91 -21.62
N THR A 135 32.82 32.31 -22.79
CA THR A 135 34.09 31.97 -23.49
C THR A 135 34.68 30.60 -23.13
N VAL A 136 34.83 29.81 -24.19
CA VAL A 136 35.49 28.50 -24.30
C VAL A 136 37.00 28.69 -24.39
N THR A 137 37.77 27.82 -23.74
CA THR A 137 39.05 27.32 -24.29
C THR A 137 39.21 25.84 -23.96
N ASP A 138 39.39 25.06 -25.01
CA ASP A 138 39.82 23.66 -25.05
C ASP A 138 41.34 23.55 -24.88
N SER A 139 41.82 22.50 -24.23
CA SER A 139 43.15 21.91 -24.43
C SER A 139 43.29 20.58 -23.70
N GLY A 140 43.51 19.50 -24.46
CA GLY A 140 44.62 18.59 -24.16
C GLY A 140 44.26 17.22 -23.58
N ALA A 141 44.34 16.22 -24.45
CA ALA A 141 44.26 14.79 -24.18
C ALA A 141 45.43 14.22 -23.35
N ALA A 142 45.19 13.11 -22.64
CA ALA A 142 46.10 11.94 -22.61
C ALA A 142 45.42 10.73 -21.95
N GLN A 143 45.52 9.59 -22.63
CA GLN A 143 45.11 8.23 -22.22
C GLN A 143 46.26 7.53 -21.46
N SER A 144 45.93 6.57 -20.58
CA SER A 144 46.68 5.31 -20.31
C SER A 144 46.10 4.67 -19.02
N SER A 145 45.32 3.59 -19.06
CA SER A 145 45.71 2.16 -19.21
C SER A 145 46.45 1.56 -18.00
N ALA A 146 45.87 0.45 -17.50
CA ALA A 146 46.47 -0.69 -16.77
C ALA A 146 46.17 -0.84 -15.25
N GLU A 147 45.31 -1.81 -14.92
CA GLU A 147 45.49 -2.71 -13.76
C GLU A 147 46.59 -3.75 -14.07
N PRO A 148 47.28 -4.33 -13.07
CA PRO A 148 46.83 -5.63 -12.55
C PRO A 148 47.13 -5.93 -11.06
N ARG A 149 46.16 -6.62 -10.44
CA ARG A 149 46.22 -7.73 -9.45
C ARG A 149 47.49 -7.97 -8.61
N SER A 150 47.26 -8.08 -7.29
CA SER A 150 47.44 -9.28 -6.42
C SER A 150 48.30 -9.09 -5.16
N ARG A 151 47.76 -9.61 -4.03
CA ARG A 151 48.40 -10.52 -3.05
C ARG A 151 48.04 -10.18 -1.60
N VAL A 152 47.40 -11.16 -0.96
CA VAL A 152 47.11 -11.27 0.48
C VAL A 152 48.36 -11.69 1.24
N THR A 153 48.58 -11.13 2.42
CA THR A 153 49.25 -11.81 3.55
C THR A 153 48.68 -11.31 4.87
N VAL A 154 48.15 -12.25 5.64
CA VAL A 154 47.70 -12.09 7.03
C VAL A 154 48.91 -12.35 7.93
N THR A 155 49.14 -11.48 8.91
CA THR A 155 49.92 -11.80 10.12
C THR A 155 49.12 -11.36 11.33
N ASP A 156 48.76 -12.34 12.16
CA ASP A 156 48.10 -12.20 13.45
C ASP A 156 49.16 -12.41 14.54
N THR A 157 49.34 -11.40 15.39
CA THR A 157 49.94 -11.55 16.72
C THR A 157 49.13 -10.66 17.66
N GLY A 158 48.32 -11.31 18.49
CA GLY A 158 47.20 -10.68 19.18
C GLY A 158 47.54 -9.75 20.33
N SER A 159 46.54 -8.97 20.73
CA SER A 159 46.02 -8.92 22.11
C SER A 159 44.86 -7.93 22.19
N GLY A 160 43.67 -8.44 22.52
CA GLY A 160 42.73 -7.80 23.44
C GLY A 160 41.98 -6.53 23.02
N THR A 161 40.65 -6.70 22.88
CA THR A 161 39.57 -5.71 23.04
C THR A 161 39.05 -5.05 21.75
N THR A 162 37.88 -5.53 21.32
CA THR A 162 37.10 -5.06 20.18
C THR A 162 36.59 -3.63 20.38
N ARG A 163 36.90 -2.76 19.43
CA ARG A 163 36.28 -1.44 19.22
C ARG A 163 35.65 -1.50 17.83
N SER A 164 34.32 -1.44 17.71
CA SER A 164 33.66 -1.21 16.42
C SER A 164 33.41 0.29 16.28
N GLY A 165 34.06 0.88 15.29
CA GLY A 165 33.99 2.30 14.96
C GLY A 165 32.67 2.66 14.29
N GLY A 166 32.10 3.78 14.75
CA GLY A 166 30.97 4.41 14.09
C GLY A 166 31.38 5.12 12.79
N SER A 167 30.43 5.23 11.87
CA SER A 167 30.38 6.34 10.93
C SER A 167 29.16 7.18 11.28
N ASN A 168 29.42 8.32 11.91
CA ASN A 168 28.48 9.40 12.12
C ASN A 168 28.19 10.04 10.76
N VAL A 169 26.92 10.07 10.35
CA VAL A 169 26.46 11.01 9.31
C VAL A 169 25.97 12.26 10.04
N GLN A 170 26.73 13.35 9.92
CA GLN A 170 26.31 14.68 10.34
C GLN A 170 25.24 15.19 9.37
N VAL A 171 24.01 15.36 9.87
CA VAL A 171 22.98 16.16 9.20
C VAL A 171 23.28 17.63 9.52
N THR A 172 23.68 18.40 8.51
CA THR A 172 23.71 19.86 8.61
C THR A 172 22.40 20.42 8.09
N ASP A 173 21.69 21.14 8.96
CA ASP A 173 20.53 21.95 8.62
C ASP A 173 21.01 23.29 8.06
N ALA A 174 20.71 23.55 6.79
CA ALA A 174 20.71 24.89 6.22
C ALA A 174 19.79 24.92 4.99
N GLY A 175 18.65 25.61 5.08
CA GLY A 175 18.02 26.21 3.90
C GLY A 175 16.54 25.87 3.66
N LYS A 176 15.68 26.60 4.36
CA LYS A 176 14.23 26.73 4.17
C LYS A 176 13.83 27.09 2.72
N ASN A 177 13.30 26.14 1.94
CA ASN A 177 12.32 26.39 0.86
C ASN A 177 11.60 25.08 0.41
N PRO A 178 10.27 24.92 0.58
CA PRO A 178 9.57 23.68 0.21
C PRO A 178 9.22 23.64 -1.29
N ALA A 179 10.19 23.27 -2.13
CA ALA A 179 9.93 22.95 -3.53
C ALA A 179 9.50 21.48 -3.66
N ARG A 180 8.21 21.28 -3.94
CA ARG A 180 7.51 20.06 -4.37
C ARG A 180 8.43 19.03 -5.06
N SER A 181 8.65 17.89 -4.41
CA SER A 181 9.35 16.74 -4.99
C SER A 181 8.66 16.25 -6.29
N PRO A 182 9.40 16.03 -7.40
CA PRO A 182 8.81 15.58 -8.64
C PRO A 182 8.42 14.10 -8.51
N ARG A 183 7.11 13.81 -8.54
CA ARG A 183 6.60 12.45 -8.70
C ARG A 183 7.12 11.90 -10.02
N SER A 184 8.11 11.01 -9.99
CA SER A 184 8.43 10.16 -11.14
C SER A 184 7.20 9.29 -11.39
N ARG A 185 6.54 9.51 -12.53
CA ARG A 185 5.48 8.64 -13.02
C ARG A 185 6.15 7.35 -13.49
N VAL A 186 6.29 6.37 -12.61
CA VAL A 186 6.60 4.99 -12.99
C VAL A 186 5.44 4.52 -13.88
N THR A 187 5.69 4.37 -15.17
CA THR A 187 4.76 3.71 -16.09
C THR A 187 4.93 2.21 -15.90
N VAL A 188 4.10 1.60 -15.07
CA VAL A 188 3.94 0.14 -15.06
C VAL A 188 3.36 -0.27 -16.42
N ASN A 189 4.03 -1.19 -17.10
CA ASN A 189 3.54 -1.78 -18.35
C ASN A 189 2.26 -2.59 -18.04
N ASP A 190 1.19 -2.41 -18.81
CA ASP A 190 -0.14 -3.02 -18.60
C ASP A 190 -0.21 -4.50 -19.04
N ALA A 191 0.93 -5.22 -19.03
CA ALA A 191 1.05 -6.58 -19.58
C ALA A 191 0.24 -7.62 -18.77
N SER A 192 0.07 -7.39 -17.47
CA SER A 192 -0.71 -8.27 -16.59
C SER A 192 -2.21 -8.15 -16.85
N PRO A 193 -2.96 -9.26 -16.95
CA PRO A 193 -4.43 -9.20 -16.98
C PRO A 193 -4.96 -8.42 -15.77
N LYS A 194 -5.78 -7.38 -16.01
CA LYS A 194 -6.22 -6.43 -14.98
C LYS A 194 -6.77 -7.12 -13.73
N ARG A 195 -7.58 -8.16 -13.90
CA ARG A 195 -8.21 -8.86 -12.76
C ARG A 195 -7.18 -9.59 -11.90
N LEU A 196 -6.14 -10.19 -12.50
CA LEU A 196 -5.04 -10.80 -11.75
C LEU A 196 -4.19 -9.74 -11.06
N ASN A 197 -3.96 -8.58 -11.68
CA ASN A 197 -3.28 -7.47 -11.01
C ASN A 197 -4.06 -6.96 -9.78
N ASP A 198 -5.37 -6.82 -9.93
CA ASP A 198 -6.27 -6.38 -8.87
C ASP A 198 -6.34 -7.42 -7.72
N GLU A 199 -6.37 -8.71 -8.06
CA GLU A 199 -6.34 -9.81 -7.08
C GLU A 199 -5.00 -9.88 -6.35
N ALA A 200 -3.88 -9.59 -7.03
CA ALA A 200 -2.55 -9.62 -6.44
C ALA A 200 -2.46 -8.60 -5.31
N GLN A 201 -2.87 -7.35 -5.57
CA GLN A 201 -2.92 -6.32 -4.53
C GLN A 201 -3.80 -6.76 -3.34
N ARG A 202 -4.95 -7.38 -3.60
CA ARG A 202 -5.87 -7.82 -2.55
C ARG A 202 -5.26 -8.93 -1.68
N LEU A 203 -4.62 -9.91 -2.30
CA LEU A 203 -4.04 -11.08 -1.62
C LEU A 203 -2.78 -10.70 -0.84
N ILE A 204 -1.93 -9.85 -1.41
CA ILE A 204 -0.70 -9.37 -0.77
C ILE A 204 -1.01 -8.56 0.48
N MET A 205 -2.01 -7.68 0.43
CA MET A 205 -2.32 -6.80 1.55
C MET A 205 -3.12 -7.46 2.67
N ARG A 206 -3.64 -8.67 2.45
CA ARG A 206 -4.50 -9.34 3.42
C ARG A 206 -3.72 -9.80 4.68
N PRO A 207 -2.56 -10.47 4.58
CA PRO A 207 -1.77 -10.85 5.76
C PRO A 207 -1.37 -9.69 6.68
N ALA A 208 -1.06 -8.50 6.13
CA ALA A 208 -0.79 -7.31 6.93
C ALA A 208 -1.96 -6.94 7.85
N ARG A 209 -3.18 -6.93 7.29
CA ARG A 209 -4.41 -6.61 8.02
C ARG A 209 -4.77 -7.70 9.02
N GLU A 210 -4.64 -8.96 8.62
CA GLU A 210 -4.90 -10.10 9.51
C GLU A 210 -3.94 -10.12 10.70
N THR A 211 -2.66 -9.78 10.50
CA THR A 211 -1.66 -9.65 11.57
C THR A 211 -2.11 -8.64 12.61
N ILE A 212 -2.53 -7.44 12.19
CA ILE A 212 -2.99 -6.39 13.10
C ILE A 212 -4.26 -6.84 13.84
N VAL A 213 -5.25 -7.38 13.11
CA VAL A 213 -6.54 -7.78 13.70
C VAL A 213 -6.37 -8.94 14.68
N ARG A 214 -5.53 -9.94 14.35
CA ARG A 214 -5.19 -11.07 15.23
C ARG A 214 -4.48 -10.59 16.49
N SER A 215 -3.54 -9.67 16.34
CA SER A 215 -2.79 -9.07 17.45
C SER A 215 -3.73 -8.31 18.39
N VAL A 216 -4.60 -7.45 17.85
CA VAL A 216 -5.62 -6.72 18.63
C VAL A 216 -6.56 -7.68 19.38
N ALA A 217 -6.97 -8.78 18.76
CA ALA A 217 -7.85 -9.76 19.39
C ALA A 217 -7.19 -10.49 20.57
N LYS A 218 -5.85 -10.60 20.58
CA LYS A 218 -5.08 -11.33 21.59
C LYS A 218 -4.37 -10.43 22.60
N ASP A 219 -4.27 -9.13 22.32
CA ASP A 219 -3.60 -8.17 23.18
C ASP A 219 -4.24 -8.08 24.58
N PRO A 220 -3.46 -8.34 25.66
CA PRO A 220 -3.96 -8.26 27.03
C PRO A 220 -4.43 -6.85 27.43
N ALA A 221 -3.89 -5.80 26.81
CA ALA A 221 -4.29 -4.41 27.04
C ALA A 221 -5.64 -4.04 26.38
N LYS A 222 -6.33 -5.02 25.79
CA LYS A 222 -7.70 -4.91 25.28
C LYS A 222 -7.86 -3.82 24.21
N ALA A 223 -6.85 -3.71 23.34
CA ALA A 223 -6.91 -2.89 22.15
C ALA A 223 -8.24 -3.08 21.40
N LYS A 224 -8.64 -2.02 20.72
CA LYS A 224 -9.65 -2.07 19.66
C LYS A 224 -8.99 -1.58 18.39
N TRP A 225 -9.67 -1.70 17.26
CA TRP A 225 -9.14 -1.18 16.01
C TRP A 225 -10.23 -0.48 15.21
N ALA A 226 -9.78 0.41 14.33
CA ALA A 226 -10.59 1.11 13.35
C ALA A 226 -10.07 0.83 11.95
N ARG A 227 -10.94 0.91 10.94
CA ARG A 227 -10.50 1.07 9.55
C ARG A 227 -10.20 2.55 9.33
N ILE A 228 -8.97 2.89 8.99
CA ILE A 228 -8.59 4.28 8.66
C ILE A 228 -8.42 4.40 7.15
N PRO A 229 -9.31 5.14 6.47
CA PRO A 229 -9.20 5.35 5.04
C PRO A 229 -8.04 6.27 4.64
N SER A 230 -7.51 6.07 3.44
CA SER A 230 -6.49 6.95 2.84
C SER A 230 -7.07 7.84 1.74
N GLY A 231 -6.41 8.99 1.56
CA GLY A 231 -6.58 9.84 0.39
C GLY A 231 -7.95 10.53 0.23
N PRO A 232 -8.15 11.21 -0.91
CA PRO A 232 -9.37 11.98 -1.19
C PRO A 232 -10.59 11.08 -1.54
N THR A 233 -10.36 9.84 -1.95
CA THR A 233 -11.40 8.90 -2.38
C THR A 233 -11.28 7.58 -1.64
N THR A 234 -12.17 7.38 -0.67
CA THR A 234 -12.27 6.15 0.13
C THR A 234 -13.43 5.30 -0.35
N CYS A 235 -13.29 3.99 -0.35
CA CYS A 235 -14.40 3.11 -0.69
C CYS A 235 -15.64 3.33 0.19
N ALA A 236 -16.84 3.39 -0.41
CA ALA A 236 -18.08 3.65 0.32
C ALA A 236 -18.32 2.69 1.49
N PHE A 237 -17.96 1.41 1.35
CA PHE A 237 -18.06 0.45 2.45
C PHE A 237 -17.06 0.76 3.57
N CYS A 238 -15.82 1.07 3.21
CA CYS A 238 -14.74 1.43 4.11
C CYS A 238 -15.12 2.67 4.92
N LEU A 239 -15.74 3.67 4.29
CA LEU A 239 -16.27 4.85 4.97
C LEU A 239 -17.30 4.47 6.04
N VAL A 240 -18.25 3.58 5.72
CA VAL A 240 -19.25 3.11 6.70
C VAL A 240 -18.59 2.40 7.87
N MET A 241 -17.54 1.62 7.63
CA MET A 241 -16.83 0.94 8.71
C MET A 241 -15.95 1.91 9.53
N ALA A 242 -15.27 2.82 8.85
CA ALA A 242 -14.45 3.86 9.46
C ALA A 242 -15.27 4.83 10.32
N SER A 243 -16.52 5.14 9.95
CA SER A 243 -17.37 6.02 10.75
C SER A 243 -17.71 5.49 12.16
N ARG A 244 -17.41 4.22 12.45
CA ARG A 244 -17.62 3.65 13.78
C ARG A 244 -16.46 3.90 14.76
N GLY A 245 -15.30 4.36 14.29
CA GLY A 245 -14.15 4.54 15.15
C GLY A 245 -13.49 3.22 15.59
N ALA A 246 -12.66 3.30 16.63
CA ALA A 246 -11.95 2.18 17.23
C ALA A 246 -12.87 1.33 18.12
N VAL A 247 -13.78 0.60 17.48
CA VAL A 247 -14.77 -0.25 18.18
C VAL A 247 -14.56 -1.73 17.93
N TYR A 248 -13.78 -2.09 16.91
CA TYR A 248 -13.67 -3.47 16.47
C TYR A 248 -12.70 -4.26 17.34
N ARG A 249 -13.08 -5.51 17.63
CA ARG A 249 -12.21 -6.49 18.32
C ARG A 249 -11.86 -7.67 17.44
N THR A 250 -12.67 -7.94 16.43
CA THR A 250 -12.49 -9.04 15.49
C THR A 250 -12.81 -8.57 14.08
N GLU A 251 -12.27 -9.29 13.11
CA GLU A 251 -12.54 -9.05 11.70
C GLU A 251 -14.04 -9.10 11.39
N LYS A 252 -14.75 -10.11 11.91
CA LYS A 252 -16.19 -10.29 11.74
C LYS A 252 -16.98 -9.04 12.13
N THR A 253 -16.67 -8.43 13.29
CA THR A 253 -17.35 -7.20 13.73
C THR A 253 -17.03 -5.98 12.86
N ALA A 254 -15.89 -6.00 12.17
CA ALA A 254 -15.48 -4.99 11.20
C ALA A 254 -15.87 -5.33 9.76
N GLY A 255 -16.83 -6.24 9.59
CA GLY A 255 -17.40 -6.60 8.30
C GLY A 255 -16.61 -7.67 7.52
N GLY A 256 -15.72 -8.43 8.18
CA GLY A 256 -14.98 -9.55 7.60
C GLY A 256 -15.53 -10.92 8.02
N GLY A 257 -16.75 -11.25 7.61
CA GLY A 257 -17.29 -12.62 7.63
C GLY A 257 -17.53 -13.11 6.20
N ASP A 258 -17.45 -14.44 5.99
CA ASP A 258 -17.70 -15.30 4.82
C ASP A 258 -17.93 -14.61 3.45
N GLU A 259 -17.07 -14.89 2.46
CA GLU A 259 -17.05 -14.35 1.06
C GLU A 259 -17.17 -12.81 0.90
N MET A 260 -17.45 -12.10 1.99
CA MET A 260 -17.88 -10.71 2.10
C MET A 260 -16.81 -9.91 2.86
N ASN A 261 -15.55 -10.35 2.77
CA ASN A 261 -14.40 -9.55 3.15
C ASN A 261 -14.26 -8.41 2.12
N ARG A 262 -15.12 -7.39 2.26
CA ARG A 262 -15.31 -6.22 1.37
C ARG A 262 -14.12 -5.25 1.36
N TYR A 263 -12.91 -5.75 1.60
CA TYR A 263 -11.75 -5.21 0.90
C TYR A 263 -11.92 -5.61 -0.58
N HIS A 264 -12.58 -4.74 -1.34
CA HIS A 264 -12.65 -4.93 -2.77
C HIS A 264 -11.26 -4.67 -3.39
N LEU A 265 -11.14 -4.96 -4.68
CA LEU A 265 -9.96 -4.67 -5.48
C LEU A 265 -9.55 -3.19 -5.32
N LEU A 266 -8.28 -2.90 -5.03
CA LEU A 266 -7.77 -1.53 -4.77
C LEU A 266 -8.20 -0.89 -3.44
N CYS A 267 -8.69 -1.66 -2.45
CA CYS A 267 -8.97 -1.10 -1.13
C CYS A 267 -7.68 -0.71 -0.40
N ASP A 268 -7.59 0.56 -0.01
CA ASP A 268 -6.42 1.22 0.56
C ASP A 268 -6.52 1.49 2.07
N CYS A 269 -7.68 1.22 2.70
CA CYS A 269 -7.82 1.45 4.13
C CYS A 269 -6.90 0.53 4.96
N THR A 270 -6.37 1.09 6.04
CA THR A 270 -5.52 0.38 7.01
C THR A 270 -6.36 -0.06 8.20
N ALA A 271 -6.08 -1.25 8.75
CA ALA A 271 -6.54 -1.60 10.08
C ALA A 271 -5.59 -0.95 11.08
N THR A 272 -6.07 -0.11 11.98
CA THR A 272 -5.21 0.60 12.94
C THR A 272 -5.66 0.31 14.37
N PRO A 273 -4.77 -0.21 15.24
CA PRO A 273 -5.06 -0.46 16.64
C PRO A 273 -5.08 0.83 17.46
N PHE A 274 -5.91 0.84 18.49
CA PHE A 274 -6.06 1.92 19.47
C PHE A 274 -6.22 1.32 20.86
N TRP A 275 -5.50 1.88 21.81
CA TRP A 275 -5.60 1.57 23.23
C TRP A 275 -6.44 2.61 23.97
N ARG A 276 -6.74 2.33 25.23
CA ARG A 276 -7.58 3.20 26.05
C ARG A 276 -6.91 4.57 26.22
N GLY A 277 -7.57 5.62 25.68
CA GLY A 277 -7.09 7.00 25.80
C GLY A 277 -6.23 7.45 24.62
N ASP A 278 -5.94 6.58 23.66
CA ASP A 278 -5.26 7.00 22.44
C ASP A 278 -6.15 7.97 21.63
N PRO A 279 -5.59 9.10 21.16
CA PRO A 279 -6.28 9.96 20.23
C PRO A 279 -6.32 9.33 18.82
N TYR A 280 -7.22 9.82 17.98
CA TYR A 280 -7.18 9.54 16.54
C TYR A 280 -6.15 10.44 15.84
N PRO A 281 -5.56 9.98 14.72
CA PRO A 281 -4.81 10.85 13.81
C PRO A 281 -5.65 12.05 13.37
N GLU A 282 -5.02 13.20 13.15
CA GLU A 282 -5.73 14.44 12.79
C GLU A 282 -6.52 14.31 11.48
N SER A 283 -6.04 13.51 10.52
CA SER A 283 -6.74 13.24 9.27
C SER A 283 -7.99 12.36 9.44
N TYR A 284 -8.19 11.75 10.60
CA TYR A 284 -9.23 10.77 10.84
C TYR A 284 -10.28 11.23 11.86
N ASN A 285 -11.45 11.59 11.35
CA ASN A 285 -12.59 11.99 12.16
C ASN A 285 -13.79 11.03 11.94
N PRO A 286 -14.04 10.06 12.85
CA PRO A 286 -15.15 9.13 12.68
C PRO A 286 -16.52 9.80 12.71
N ASP A 287 -16.71 10.89 13.45
CA ASP A 287 -17.97 11.62 13.53
C ASP A 287 -18.31 12.32 12.21
N ALA A 288 -17.30 12.92 11.56
CA ALA A 288 -17.45 13.50 10.23
C ALA A 288 -17.82 12.42 9.19
N LEU A 289 -17.17 11.25 9.26
CA LEU A 289 -17.51 10.11 8.41
C LEU A 289 -18.93 9.57 8.71
N TYR A 290 -19.36 9.62 9.97
CA TYR A 290 -20.71 9.22 10.38
C TYR A 290 -21.77 10.20 9.86
N ALA A 291 -21.48 11.50 9.83
CA ALA A 291 -22.33 12.50 9.21
C ALA A 291 -22.51 12.24 7.69
N LEU A 292 -21.43 11.87 6.98
CA LEU A 292 -21.52 11.47 5.57
C LEU A 292 -22.39 10.23 5.38
N TYR A 293 -22.17 9.18 6.18
CA TYR A 293 -22.96 7.96 6.16
C TYR A 293 -24.46 8.23 6.41
N THR A 294 -24.79 9.00 7.45
CA THR A 294 -26.19 9.31 7.79
C THR A 294 -26.87 10.16 6.73
N LYS A 295 -26.16 11.12 6.12
CA LYS A 295 -26.63 11.88 4.96
C LYS A 295 -26.95 10.96 3.78
N ALA A 296 -26.06 10.02 3.46
CA ALA A 296 -26.29 9.04 2.40
C ALA A 296 -27.47 8.10 2.71
N ARG A 297 -27.58 7.62 3.95
CA ARG A 297 -28.70 6.77 4.38
C ARG A 297 -30.05 7.48 4.26
N LYS A 298 -30.11 8.75 4.68
CA LYS A 298 -31.31 9.59 4.55
C LYS A 298 -31.68 9.79 3.07
N ALA A 299 -30.70 10.13 2.24
CA ALA A 299 -30.91 10.37 0.81
C ALA A 299 -31.28 9.10 0.04
N SER A 300 -30.81 7.92 0.45
CA SER A 300 -31.12 6.66 -0.22
C SER A 300 -32.48 6.10 0.17
N GLY A 301 -33.09 6.56 1.28
CA GLY A 301 -34.33 6.01 1.82
C GLY A 301 -34.24 4.52 2.22
N SER A 302 -33.02 3.98 2.34
CA SER A 302 -32.79 2.55 2.58
C SER A 302 -32.20 2.30 3.96
N ALA A 303 -32.63 1.22 4.60
CA ALA A 303 -32.03 0.71 5.82
C ALA A 303 -30.81 -0.20 5.55
N ASN A 304 -30.60 -0.61 4.30
CA ASN A 304 -29.70 -1.71 3.97
C ASN A 304 -28.36 -1.26 3.38
N LEU A 305 -27.28 -1.87 3.87
CA LEU A 305 -25.90 -1.76 3.35
C LEU A 305 -25.61 -2.75 2.20
N THR A 306 -26.65 -3.17 1.47
CA THR A 306 -26.56 -4.22 0.45
C THR A 306 -25.56 -3.85 -0.65
N VAL A 307 -24.80 -4.86 -1.09
CA VAL A 307 -23.97 -4.83 -2.29
C VAL A 307 -24.83 -5.31 -3.46
N GLY A 308 -25.02 -4.47 -4.47
CA GLY A 308 -25.82 -4.74 -5.65
C GLY A 308 -26.01 -3.48 -6.50
N GLU A 309 -26.19 -3.67 -7.81
CA GLU A 309 -26.46 -2.58 -8.75
C GLU A 309 -27.88 -2.02 -8.51
N GLY A 310 -27.96 -0.71 -8.26
CA GLY A 310 -29.21 -0.02 -7.97
C GLY A 310 -28.99 1.34 -7.30
N SER A 311 -29.77 2.35 -7.69
CA SER A 311 -29.66 3.76 -7.25
C SER A 311 -30.15 4.02 -5.81
N THR A 312 -30.65 3.00 -5.11
CA THR A 312 -31.34 3.10 -3.81
C THR A 312 -30.54 2.58 -2.62
N SER A 313 -29.34 2.02 -2.83
CA SER A 313 -28.48 1.56 -1.72
C SER A 313 -27.68 2.71 -1.09
N ILE A 314 -27.39 2.59 0.21
CA ILE A 314 -26.57 3.57 0.95
C ILE A 314 -25.18 3.68 0.31
N LEU A 315 -24.59 2.55 -0.11
CA LEU A 315 -23.27 2.50 -0.73
C LEU A 315 -23.24 3.20 -2.09
N SER A 316 -24.29 3.03 -2.92
CA SER A 316 -24.42 3.76 -4.20
C SER A 316 -24.50 5.27 -3.98
N THR A 317 -25.25 5.70 -2.96
CA THR A 317 -25.37 7.11 -2.61
C THR A 317 -24.05 7.69 -2.09
N LEU A 318 -23.31 6.95 -1.26
CA LEU A 318 -21.97 7.35 -0.80
C LEU A 318 -20.98 7.52 -1.94
N ARG A 319 -20.96 6.58 -2.90
CA ARG A 319 -20.09 6.70 -4.09
C ARG A 319 -20.37 7.99 -4.87
N LYS A 320 -21.65 8.31 -5.11
CA LYS A 320 -22.07 9.56 -5.76
C LYS A 320 -21.63 10.81 -4.98
N GLN A 321 -21.77 10.80 -3.65
CA GLN A 321 -21.34 11.92 -2.80
C GLN A 321 -19.82 12.13 -2.82
N GLN A 322 -19.04 11.06 -3.02
CA GLN A 322 -17.59 11.10 -3.14
C GLN A 322 -17.10 11.35 -4.58
N GLY A 323 -18.00 11.48 -5.56
CA GLY A 323 -17.64 11.61 -6.97
C GLY A 323 -17.07 10.34 -7.61
N ILE A 324 -17.23 9.19 -6.95
CA ILE A 324 -16.81 7.87 -7.44
C ILE A 324 -17.92 7.35 -8.37
N ARG A 325 -17.62 7.21 -9.66
CA ARG A 325 -18.55 6.66 -10.67
C ARG A 325 -18.44 5.14 -10.72
#